data_AF-A0A7W6CRC2-F1
#
_entry.id   AF-A0A7W6CRC2-F1
#
_cell.length_a   1.000
_cell.length_b   1.000
_cell.length_c   1.000
_cell.angle_alpha   90.00
_cell.angle_beta   90.00
_cell.angle_gamma   90.00
#
_symmetry.space_group_name_H-M   'P 1'
#
loop_
_entity.id
_entity.type
_entity.pdbx_description
1 polymer ?
#
loop_
_entity_poly.entity_id
_entity_poly.type
_entity_poly.pdbx_seq_one_letter_code
_entity_poly.pdbx_strand_id
1 'polypeptide(L)'
;MIRSQAAHRPVEPPDDARALDLPKTLTQAQQEALSAIVFFRRQRKVTLGWVIGDRRLSEKLVRGLLQMDLVVENVLDDRPVLQLTPAGRAARAQLTQ
;
A
#
# COMPACT_ATOMS: atom_id res chain seq x y z
N MET A 1 -17.89 -24.66 42.86
CA MET A 1 -16.42 -24.64 42.87
C MET A 1 -15.91 -24.32 41.46
N ILE A 2 -15.03 -23.32 41.38
CA ILE A 2 -13.99 -23.08 40.37
C ILE A 2 -14.42 -22.60 38.96
N ARG A 3 -14.25 -21.28 38.79
CA ARG A 3 -14.02 -20.55 37.53
C ARG A 3 -12.89 -21.18 36.73
N SER A 4 -13.04 -21.29 35.42
CA SER A 4 -11.91 -21.30 34.49
C SER A 4 -12.35 -20.62 33.19
N GLN A 5 -12.21 -19.29 33.18
CA GLN A 5 -12.12 -18.52 31.95
C GLN A 5 -10.80 -18.91 31.28
N ALA A 6 -10.86 -19.72 30.23
CA ALA A 6 -9.78 -19.81 29.27
C ALA A 6 -9.94 -18.65 28.29
N ALA A 7 -9.10 -17.63 28.46
CA ALA A 7 -9.02 -16.48 27.59
C ALA A 7 -8.65 -16.93 26.16
N HIS A 8 -9.67 -17.15 25.34
CA HIS A 8 -9.49 -17.18 23.89
C HIS A 8 -9.34 -15.72 23.47
N ARG A 9 -8.09 -15.23 23.44
CA ARG A 9 -7.78 -13.97 22.77
C ARG A 9 -8.24 -14.16 21.32
N PRO A 10 -9.22 -13.38 20.82
CA PRO A 10 -9.41 -13.31 19.38
C PRO A 10 -8.12 -12.70 18.85
N VAL A 11 -7.27 -13.54 18.25
CA VAL A 11 -6.23 -13.05 17.37
C VAL A 11 -6.99 -12.43 16.21
N GLU A 12 -7.03 -11.11 16.19
CA GLU A 12 -7.59 -10.34 15.10
C GLU A 12 -6.99 -10.90 13.81
N PRO A 13 -7.81 -11.42 12.88
CA PRO A 13 -7.28 -11.79 11.58
C PRO A 13 -6.70 -10.51 10.97
N PRO A 14 -5.47 -10.54 10.43
CA PRO A 14 -4.99 -9.39 9.69
C PRO A 14 -5.99 -9.11 8.57
N ASP A 15 -6.38 -7.85 8.46
CA ASP A 15 -7.43 -7.22 7.61
C ASP A 15 -7.28 -7.47 6.09
N ASP A 16 -6.49 -8.47 5.70
CA ASP A 16 -6.15 -8.87 4.34
C ASP A 16 -7.28 -9.63 3.62
N ALA A 17 -8.33 -10.03 4.34
CA ALA A 17 -9.41 -10.86 3.80
C ALA A 17 -10.60 -10.07 3.21
N ARG A 18 -10.48 -8.74 3.05
CA ARG A 18 -11.49 -7.92 2.35
C ARG A 18 -11.10 -7.51 0.93
N ALA A 19 -10.16 -8.25 0.32
CA ALA A 19 -9.76 -8.10 -1.08
C ALA A 19 -10.66 -8.91 -2.05
N LEU A 20 -11.97 -8.92 -1.83
CA LEU A 20 -12.97 -9.57 -2.68
C LEU A 20 -14.09 -8.57 -3.00
N ASP A 21 -13.72 -7.50 -3.74
CA ASP A 21 -14.58 -6.80 -4.69
C ASP A 21 -13.72 -5.74 -5.39
N LEU A 22 -13.47 -5.87 -6.69
CA LEU A 22 -12.87 -4.82 -7.52
C LEU A 22 -13.95 -4.43 -8.54
N PRO A 23 -14.26 -3.15 -8.89
CA PRO A 23 -13.47 -1.90 -8.77
C PRO A 23 -14.29 -0.63 -8.36
N LYS A 24 -13.85 0.18 -7.36
CA LYS A 24 -14.21 1.62 -7.27
C LYS A 24 -13.46 2.41 -6.19
N THR A 25 -12.95 1.75 -5.15
CA THR A 25 -12.30 2.43 -4.03
C THR A 25 -11.00 1.73 -3.68
N LEU A 26 -9.88 2.36 -4.01
CA LEU A 26 -8.58 2.02 -3.45
C LEU A 26 -8.70 1.93 -1.92
N THR A 27 -8.08 0.94 -1.30
CA THR A 27 -7.98 0.89 0.17
C THR A 27 -7.24 2.12 0.68
N GLN A 28 -7.53 2.58 1.89
CA GLN A 28 -6.89 3.78 2.46
C GLN A 28 -5.35 3.70 2.40
N ALA A 29 -4.78 2.52 2.67
CA ALA A 29 -3.34 2.29 2.53
C ALA A 29 -2.82 2.48 1.09
N GLN A 30 -3.57 2.05 0.07
CA GLN A 30 -3.21 2.26 -1.34
C GLN A 30 -3.33 3.73 -1.73
N GLN A 31 -4.37 4.42 -1.26
CA GLN A 31 -4.54 5.86 -1.47
C GLN A 31 -3.38 6.66 -0.87
N GLU A 32 -3.05 6.37 0.38
CA GLU A 32 -1.92 6.99 1.08
C GLU A 32 -0.59 6.67 0.39
N ALA A 33 -0.42 5.45 -0.11
CA ALA A 33 0.76 5.07 -0.88
C ALA A 33 0.90 5.87 -2.18
N LEU A 34 -0.18 5.98 -2.98
CA LEU A 34 -0.18 6.79 -4.19
C LEU A 34 0.09 8.26 -3.89
N SER A 35 -0.49 8.78 -2.81
CA SER A 35 -0.23 10.16 -2.36
C SER A 35 1.23 10.34 -1.95
N ALA A 36 1.78 9.42 -1.17
CA ALA A 36 3.17 9.45 -0.72
C ALA A 36 4.15 9.39 -1.90
N ILE A 37 3.93 8.53 -2.90
CA ILE A 37 4.80 8.42 -4.07
C ILE A 37 4.86 9.74 -4.85
N VAL A 38 3.74 10.47 -4.97
CA VAL A 38 3.71 11.78 -5.66
C VAL A 38 4.27 12.90 -4.78
N PHE A 39 3.92 12.90 -3.51
CA PHE A 39 4.27 13.96 -2.57
C PHE A 39 5.76 13.93 -2.21
N PHE A 40 6.31 12.75 -1.96
CA PHE A 40 7.70 12.60 -1.56
C PHE A 40 8.60 12.28 -2.75
N ARG A 41 9.53 13.19 -3.02
CA ARG A 41 10.63 13.00 -3.97
C ARG A 41 11.62 11.91 -3.53
N ARG A 42 11.75 11.69 -2.22
CA ARG A 42 12.71 10.74 -1.64
C ARG A 42 12.08 9.37 -1.51
N GLN A 43 12.60 8.41 -2.28
CA GLN A 43 12.19 7.03 -2.26
C GLN A 43 13.39 6.12 -2.02
N ARG A 44 13.19 5.06 -1.25
CA ARG A 44 14.20 4.07 -0.92
C ARG A 44 13.57 2.69 -0.89
N LYS A 45 14.01 1.82 -1.80
CA LYS A 45 13.68 0.40 -1.73
C LYS A 45 14.38 -0.22 -0.52
N VAL A 46 13.64 -1.01 0.26
CA VAL A 46 14.13 -1.76 1.42
C VAL A 46 13.78 -3.23 1.24
N THR A 47 14.38 -4.13 2.02
CA THR A 47 14.26 -5.58 1.85
C THR A 47 12.81 -6.10 1.83
N LEU A 48 11.89 -5.44 2.54
CA LEU A 48 10.48 -5.84 2.65
C LEU A 48 9.49 -4.76 2.19
N GLY A 49 9.89 -3.95 1.20
CA GLY A 49 9.02 -2.94 0.61
C GLY A 49 9.74 -1.64 0.28
N TRP A 50 9.07 -0.52 0.55
CA TRP A 50 9.54 0.80 0.15
C TRP A 50 9.38 1.82 1.27
N VAL A 51 10.35 2.71 1.40
CA VAL A 51 10.28 3.88 2.27
C VAL A 51 10.22 5.11 1.38
N ILE A 52 9.15 5.89 1.54
CA ILE A 52 8.83 7.04 0.71
C ILE A 52 8.60 8.23 1.65
N GLY A 53 9.57 9.13 1.73
CA GLY A 53 9.60 10.16 2.77
C GLY A 53 9.60 9.54 4.17
N ASP A 54 8.57 9.85 4.96
CA ASP A 54 8.29 9.26 6.28
C ASP A 54 7.39 8.01 6.22
N ARG A 55 6.83 7.67 5.06
CA ARG A 55 5.90 6.55 4.90
C ARG A 55 6.65 5.26 4.57
N ARG A 56 6.28 4.17 5.26
CA ARG A 56 6.74 2.82 4.93
C ARG A 56 5.62 2.06 4.23
N LEU A 57 5.87 1.67 2.99
CA LEU A 57 5.01 0.80 2.20
C LEU A 57 5.49 -0.63 2.31
N SER A 58 4.60 -1.52 2.75
CA SER A 58 4.87 -2.95 2.77
C SER A 58 4.99 -3.50 1.35
N GLU A 59 5.81 -4.52 1.17
CA GLU A 59 5.95 -5.21 -0.11
C GLU A 59 4.60 -5.65 -0.70
N LYS A 60 3.71 -6.21 0.12
CA LYS A 60 2.37 -6.64 -0.30
C LYS A 60 1.56 -5.49 -0.91
N LEU A 61 1.62 -4.32 -0.29
CA LEU A 61 0.92 -3.12 -0.75
C LEU A 61 1.49 -2.65 -2.10
N VAL A 62 2.82 -2.58 -2.22
CA VAL A 62 3.50 -2.18 -3.46
C VAL A 62 3.22 -3.18 -4.59
N ARG A 63 3.29 -4.49 -4.32
CA ARG A 63 2.91 -5.52 -5.29
C ARG A 63 1.46 -5.36 -5.75
N GLY A 64 0.52 -5.07 -4.84
CA GLY A 64 -0.87 -4.80 -5.21
C GLY A 64 -1.00 -3.59 -6.15
N LEU A 65 -0.31 -2.49 -5.85
CA LEU A 65 -0.30 -1.30 -6.72
C LEU A 65 0.32 -1.58 -8.10
N LEU A 66 1.38 -2.39 -8.15
CA LEU A 66 2.02 -2.82 -9.41
C LEU A 66 1.07 -3.70 -10.24
N GLN A 67 0.38 -4.66 -9.60
CA GLN A 67 -0.57 -5.55 -10.28
C GLN A 67 -1.79 -4.80 -10.84
N MET A 68 -2.19 -3.70 -10.17
CA MET A 68 -3.28 -2.83 -10.63
C MET A 68 -2.83 -1.80 -11.68
N ASP A 69 -1.58 -1.85 -12.13
CA ASP A 69 -0.97 -0.88 -13.05
C ASP A 69 -1.10 0.57 -12.56
N LEU A 70 -1.11 0.81 -11.24
CA LEU A 70 -1.22 2.16 -10.68
C LEU A 70 0.15 2.78 -10.46
N VAL A 71 1.13 1.94 -10.21
CA VAL A 71 2.53 2.33 -10.05
C VAL A 71 3.38 1.43 -10.92
N VAL A 72 4.51 1.95 -11.35
CA VAL A 72 5.55 1.19 -12.04
C VAL A 72 6.85 1.35 -11.25
N GLU A 73 7.57 0.24 -11.08
CA GLU A 73 8.94 0.28 -10.61
C GLU A 73 9.84 0.66 -11.78
N ASN A 74 10.56 1.76 -11.62
CA ASN A 74 11.54 2.25 -12.59
C ASN A 74 12.90 2.40 -11.90
N VAL A 75 13.96 2.56 -12.68
CA VAL A 75 15.30 2.82 -12.16
C VAL A 75 15.74 4.19 -12.66
N LEU A 76 16.02 5.09 -11.73
CA LEU A 76 16.50 6.45 -12.01
C LEU A 76 17.83 6.64 -11.27
N ASP A 77 18.89 7.01 -12.00
CA ASP A 77 20.24 7.18 -11.45
C ASP A 77 20.73 5.97 -10.64
N ASP A 78 20.59 4.76 -11.21
CA ASP A 78 20.89 3.47 -10.57
C ASP A 78 20.10 3.19 -9.27
N ARG A 79 19.05 3.97 -9.00
CA ARG A 79 18.19 3.80 -7.83
C ARG A 79 16.81 3.34 -8.24
N PRO A 80 16.26 2.29 -7.60
CA PRO A 80 14.88 1.92 -7.81
C PRO A 80 13.98 3.05 -7.29
N VAL A 81 13.05 3.50 -8.13
CA VAL A 81 12.00 4.49 -7.83
C VAL A 81 10.63 3.95 -8.23
N LEU A 82 9.61 4.22 -7.43
CA LEU A 82 8.22 4.02 -7.81
C LEU A 82 7.69 5.28 -8.47
N GLN A 83 7.06 5.12 -9.63
CA GLN A 83 6.42 6.21 -10.35
C GLN A 83 4.94 5.86 -10.57
N LEU A 84 4.05 6.85 -10.48
CA LEU A 84 2.66 6.63 -10.84
C LEU A 84 2.54 6.48 -12.36
N THR A 85 1.76 5.49 -12.77
CA THR A 85 1.31 5.35 -14.15
C THR A 85 0.21 6.39 -14.46
N PRO A 86 -0.19 6.57 -15.73
CA PRO A 86 -1.37 7.36 -16.05
C PRO A 86 -2.63 6.91 -15.29
N ALA A 87 -2.82 5.60 -15.14
CA ALA A 87 -3.94 5.02 -14.39
C ALA A 87 -3.86 5.36 -12.90
N GLY A 88 -2.67 5.27 -12.28
CA GLY A 88 -2.46 5.67 -10.89
C GLY A 88 -2.70 7.16 -10.64
N ARG A 89 -2.31 8.02 -11.59
CA ARG A 89 -2.61 9.46 -11.51
C ARG A 89 -4.10 9.73 -11.58
N ALA A 90 -4.82 9.08 -12.49
CA ALA A 90 -6.27 9.19 -12.61
C ALA A 90 -6.98 8.64 -11.36
N ALA A 91 -6.51 7.52 -10.82
CA ALA A 91 -7.04 6.94 -9.59
C ALA A 91 -6.84 7.90 -8.41
N ARG A 92 -5.64 8.49 -8.25
CA ARG A 92 -5.37 9.49 -7.22
C ARG A 92 -6.24 10.75 -7.38
N ALA A 93 -6.43 11.23 -8.60
CA ALA A 93 -7.26 12.40 -8.87
C ALA A 93 -8.71 12.21 -8.41
N GLN A 94 -9.25 10.99 -8.57
CA GLN A 94 -10.59 10.64 -8.09
C GLN A 94 -10.72 10.59 -6.56
N LEU A 95 -9.61 10.50 -5.81
CA LEU A 95 -9.64 10.47 -4.34
C LEU A 95 -9.72 11.86 -3.70
N THR A 96 -9.41 12.91 -4.47
CA THR A 96 -9.37 14.30 -3.98
C THR A 96 -10.67 15.07 -4.30
N GLN A 97 -11.61 14.43 -5.02
CA GLN A 97 -12.92 14.96 -5.38
C GLN A 97 -13.98 14.50 -4.39
#